data_AF-A0A7V1ZH42-F1
#
_entry.id   AF-A0A7V1ZH42-F1
#
_cell.length_a   1.000
_cell.length_b   1.000
_cell.length_c   1.000
_cell.angle_alpha   90.00
_cell.angle_beta   90.00
_cell.angle_gamma   90.00
#
_symmetry.space_group_name_H-M   'P 1'
#
loop_
_entity.id
_entity.type
_entity.pdbx_description
1 polymer ?
#
loop_
_entity_poly.entity_id
_entity_poly.type
_entity_poly.pdbx_seq_one_letter_code
_entity_poly.pdbx_strand_id
1 'polypeptide(L)'
;MPPEVAAFLQSHQDHITTLRHQLLNDPAPHWEEDLSAGWAAPVPNLLTSLAVVRILAADALWNIQQNNQTVAQQDLLAIRRLAQTLVDRSELISVLVGMHMTRLVVTGIRQLTNPDASWLDWLEGLDVAPNLERSFVSEAYLFAFRCPPFPEEERKSFFDPWQKSRCAQGSQLFLAFARIAREKPCLGGSQAEEPLRAPGWMENPESTWFVPNLRSALTRLQALHVHASLTREVLLARLGRKRPAAGTITFDRGPCRGLPLEVTQAGSSWSWRWTGKEPELPEAWLPLAATLR
;
A
#
# COMPACT_ATOMS: atom_id res chain seq x y z
N MET A 1 -6.86 20.36 12.88
CA MET A 1 -7.68 19.90 11.74
C MET A 1 -8.34 21.11 11.09
N PRO A 2 -8.53 21.16 9.76
CA PRO A 2 -9.30 22.23 9.12
C PRO A 2 -10.75 22.29 9.65
N PRO A 3 -11.34 23.48 9.88
CA PRO A 3 -12.67 23.61 10.47
C PRO A 3 -13.78 22.92 9.66
N GLU A 4 -13.72 22.97 8.33
CA GLU A 4 -14.71 22.33 7.47
C GLU A 4 -14.75 20.80 7.63
N VAL A 5 -13.59 20.18 7.84
CA VAL A 5 -13.50 18.72 8.05
C VAL A 5 -14.10 18.36 9.42
N ALA A 6 -13.81 19.15 10.45
CA ALA A 6 -14.38 18.93 11.78
C ALA A 6 -15.91 19.05 11.78
N ALA A 7 -16.46 20.07 11.10
CA ALA A 7 -17.90 20.25 10.96
C ALA A 7 -18.56 19.11 10.17
N PHE A 8 -17.91 18.62 9.11
CA PHE A 8 -18.37 17.46 8.35
C PHE A 8 -18.43 16.19 9.22
N LEU A 9 -17.36 15.89 9.97
CA LEU A 9 -17.30 14.71 10.84
C LEU A 9 -18.40 14.77 11.91
N GLN A 10 -18.57 15.91 12.57
CA GLN A 10 -19.60 16.10 13.58
C GLN A 10 -21.01 15.93 13.03
N SER A 11 -21.30 16.50 11.86
CA SER A 11 -22.63 16.39 11.22
C SER A 11 -22.97 14.98 10.73
N HIS A 12 -21.98 14.10 10.56
CA HIS A 12 -22.15 12.72 10.09
C HIS A 12 -21.74 11.67 11.13
N GLN A 13 -21.61 12.06 12.40
CA GLN A 13 -21.06 11.20 13.45
C GLN A 13 -21.80 9.87 13.60
N ASP A 14 -23.13 9.88 13.48
CA ASP A 14 -23.96 8.68 13.58
C ASP A 14 -23.64 7.71 12.45
N HIS A 15 -23.58 8.20 11.20
CA HIS A 15 -23.21 7.37 10.04
C HIS A 15 -21.80 6.80 10.15
N ILE A 16 -20.83 7.61 10.60
CA ILE A 16 -19.45 7.17 10.81
C ILE A 16 -19.41 6.08 11.89
N THR A 17 -20.17 6.26 12.96
CA THR A 17 -20.25 5.28 14.06
C THR A 17 -20.89 3.97 13.59
N THR A 18 -21.96 4.03 12.80
CA THR A 18 -22.55 2.84 12.17
C THR A 18 -21.56 2.13 11.25
N LEU A 19 -20.86 2.86 10.39
CA LEU A 19 -19.87 2.32 9.46
C LEU A 19 -18.73 1.62 10.21
N ARG A 20 -18.17 2.26 11.24
CA ARG A 20 -17.17 1.67 12.13
C ARG A 20 -17.69 0.38 12.75
N HIS A 21 -18.90 0.41 13.32
CA HIS A 21 -19.50 -0.75 13.95
C HIS A 21 -19.65 -1.93 12.98
N GLN A 22 -20.18 -1.70 11.78
CA GLN A 22 -20.32 -2.73 10.75
C GLN A 22 -18.97 -3.33 10.36
N LEU A 23 -17.96 -2.50 10.09
CA LEU A 23 -16.63 -2.99 9.71
C LEU A 23 -15.93 -3.79 10.84
N LEU A 24 -16.26 -3.52 12.10
CA LEU A 24 -15.68 -4.21 13.26
C LEU A 24 -16.46 -5.46 13.69
N ASN A 25 -17.76 -5.53 13.45
CA ASN A 25 -18.60 -6.60 14.01
C ASN A 25 -19.12 -7.57 12.96
N ASP A 26 -19.33 -7.10 11.73
CA ASP A 26 -19.81 -7.94 10.65
C ASP A 26 -18.64 -8.69 9.97
N PRO A 27 -18.89 -9.82 9.31
CA PRO A 27 -17.90 -10.44 8.44
C PRO A 27 -17.33 -9.42 7.46
N ALA A 28 -16.02 -9.46 7.25
CA ALA A 28 -15.37 -8.54 6.33
C ALA A 28 -15.96 -8.72 4.92
N PRO A 29 -16.17 -7.65 4.14
CA PRO A 29 -16.70 -7.77 2.79
C PRO A 29 -15.89 -8.76 1.95
N HIS A 30 -16.58 -9.70 1.32
CA HIS A 30 -15.98 -10.64 0.40
C HIS A 30 -16.57 -10.40 -1.00
N TRP A 31 -15.69 -10.23 -1.98
CA TRP A 31 -16.07 -10.16 -3.38
C TRP A 31 -15.52 -11.39 -4.07
N GLU A 32 -16.39 -12.18 -4.70
CA GLU A 32 -15.96 -13.38 -5.41
C GLU A 32 -14.99 -13.02 -6.53
N GLU A 33 -14.03 -13.91 -6.77
CA GLU A 33 -13.00 -13.76 -7.80
C GLU A 33 -13.19 -14.87 -8.84
N ASP A 34 -13.37 -14.49 -10.10
CA ASP A 34 -13.42 -15.42 -11.23
C ASP A 34 -12.35 -15.06 -12.26
N LEU A 35 -11.18 -15.68 -12.13
CA LEU A 35 -10.09 -15.52 -13.10
C LEU A 35 -10.45 -16.02 -14.50
N SER A 36 -11.45 -16.91 -14.62
CA SER A 36 -11.87 -17.44 -15.92
C SER A 36 -12.62 -16.38 -16.75
N ALA A 37 -13.31 -15.45 -16.08
CA ALA A 37 -13.95 -14.26 -16.66
C ALA A 37 -12.94 -13.20 -17.11
N GLY A 38 -11.66 -13.33 -16.76
CA GLY A 38 -10.58 -12.46 -17.20
C GLY A 38 -10.83 -10.99 -16.82
N TRP A 39 -10.64 -10.07 -17.76
CA TRP A 39 -10.85 -8.62 -17.54
C TRP A 39 -12.31 -8.21 -17.30
N ALA A 40 -13.26 -9.09 -17.56
CA ALA A 40 -14.67 -8.85 -17.27
C ALA A 40 -15.06 -9.25 -15.83
N ALA A 41 -14.12 -9.83 -15.06
CA ALA A 41 -14.36 -10.18 -13.68
C ALA A 41 -14.72 -8.93 -12.85
N PRO A 42 -15.72 -9.03 -11.94
CA PRO A 42 -16.12 -7.91 -11.12
C PRO A 42 -14.98 -7.51 -10.17
N VAL A 43 -14.67 -6.22 -10.15
CA VAL A 43 -13.72 -5.62 -9.20
C VAL A 43 -14.52 -4.86 -8.13
N PRO A 44 -14.10 -4.88 -6.85
CA PRO A 44 -14.72 -4.08 -5.81
C PRO A 44 -14.80 -2.59 -6.20
N ASN A 45 -15.76 -1.85 -5.63
CA ASN A 45 -15.79 -0.40 -5.82
C ASN A 45 -14.69 0.29 -5.00
N LEU A 46 -13.47 0.29 -5.55
CA LEU A 46 -12.26 0.75 -4.88
C LEU A 46 -12.31 2.24 -4.50
N LEU A 47 -12.99 3.06 -5.30
CA LEU A 47 -13.17 4.48 -5.01
C LEU A 47 -14.02 4.69 -3.76
N THR A 48 -15.09 3.91 -3.62
CA THR A 48 -15.94 3.93 -2.41
C THR A 48 -15.17 3.43 -1.21
N SER A 49 -14.41 2.34 -1.35
CA SER A 49 -13.56 1.83 -0.27
C SER A 49 -12.53 2.88 0.18
N LEU A 50 -11.90 3.61 -0.75
CA LEU A 50 -10.98 4.70 -0.44
C LEU A 50 -11.68 5.88 0.25
N ALA A 51 -12.88 6.25 -0.18
CA ALA A 51 -13.66 7.32 0.45
C ALA A 51 -13.98 6.96 1.91
N VAL A 52 -14.45 5.73 2.15
CA VAL A 52 -14.71 5.20 3.50
C VAL A 52 -13.46 5.28 4.37
N VAL A 53 -12.32 4.79 3.88
CA VAL A 53 -11.07 4.80 4.65
C VAL A 53 -10.59 6.22 4.95
N ARG A 54 -10.74 7.16 4.01
CA ARG A 54 -10.37 8.56 4.24
C ARG A 54 -11.22 9.21 5.35
N ILE A 55 -12.51 8.92 5.38
CA ILE A 55 -13.42 9.40 6.43
C ILE A 55 -13.01 8.82 7.79
N LEU A 56 -12.81 7.50 7.89
CA LEU A 56 -12.39 6.86 9.14
C LEU A 56 -11.00 7.31 9.59
N ALA A 57 -10.07 7.55 8.66
CA ALA A 57 -8.74 8.06 8.99
C ALA A 57 -8.79 9.51 9.50
N ALA A 58 -9.65 10.35 8.92
CA ALA A 58 -9.90 11.70 9.41
C ALA A 58 -10.55 11.67 10.81
N ASP A 59 -11.53 10.79 11.03
CA ASP A 59 -12.16 10.65 12.35
C ASP A 59 -11.19 10.11 13.40
N ALA A 60 -10.31 9.17 13.04
CA ALA A 60 -9.26 8.69 13.93
C ALA A 60 -8.33 9.84 14.37
N LEU A 61 -7.87 10.66 13.43
CA LEU A 61 -7.01 11.82 13.73
C LEU A 61 -7.73 12.89 14.55
N TRP A 62 -9.03 13.10 14.31
CA TRP A 62 -9.87 13.99 15.12
C TRP A 62 -9.95 13.49 16.56
N ASN A 63 -10.28 12.21 16.74
CA ASN A 63 -10.39 11.60 18.05
C ASN A 63 -9.05 11.56 18.80
N ILE A 64 -7.91 11.38 18.10
CA ILE A 64 -6.58 11.56 18.70
C ILE A 64 -6.39 12.98 19.25
N GLN A 65 -6.77 14.01 18.48
CA GLN A 65 -6.68 15.41 18.91
C GLN A 65 -7.60 15.71 20.11
N GLN A 66 -8.76 15.07 20.18
CA GLN A 66 -9.71 15.17 21.29
C GLN A 66 -9.38 14.24 22.47
N ASN A 67 -8.22 13.57 22.44
CA ASN A 67 -7.78 12.59 23.44
C ASN A 67 -8.71 11.36 23.61
N ASN A 68 -9.55 11.08 22.62
CA ASN A 68 -10.41 9.90 22.56
C ASN A 68 -9.70 8.73 21.85
N GLN A 69 -8.70 8.16 22.53
CA GLN A 69 -7.84 7.12 21.95
C GLN A 69 -8.63 5.85 21.57
N THR A 70 -9.65 5.48 22.34
CA THR A 70 -10.45 4.27 22.09
C THR A 70 -11.14 4.31 20.73
N VAL A 71 -11.81 5.41 20.40
CA VAL A 71 -12.50 5.56 19.11
C VAL A 71 -11.49 5.60 17.97
N ALA A 72 -10.37 6.31 18.13
CA ALA A 72 -9.32 6.33 17.12
C ALA A 72 -8.73 4.95 16.83
N GLN A 73 -8.53 4.12 17.85
CA GLN A 73 -8.06 2.75 17.68
C GLN A 73 -9.09 1.89 16.93
N GLN A 74 -10.38 2.05 17.23
CA GLN A 74 -11.46 1.34 16.54
C GLN A 74 -11.55 1.72 15.06
N ASP A 75 -11.38 2.99 14.71
CA ASP A 75 -11.34 3.43 13.31
C ASP A 75 -10.16 2.82 12.54
N LEU A 76 -8.97 2.86 13.13
CA LEU A 76 -7.78 2.28 12.52
C LEU A 76 -7.91 0.76 12.35
N LEU A 77 -8.58 0.08 13.30
CA LEU A 77 -8.87 -1.35 13.20
C LEU A 77 -9.92 -1.65 12.11
N ALA A 78 -10.95 -0.82 11.97
CA ALA A 78 -11.94 -0.93 10.91
C ALA A 78 -11.29 -0.79 9.53
N ILE A 79 -10.41 0.21 9.36
CA ILE A 79 -9.64 0.41 8.13
C ILE A 79 -8.75 -0.81 7.87
N ARG A 80 -8.04 -1.32 8.89
CA ARG A 80 -7.18 -2.51 8.75
C ARG A 80 -7.96 -3.72 8.23
N ARG A 81 -9.14 -3.99 8.78
CA ARG A 81 -9.99 -5.12 8.35
C ARG A 81 -10.38 -4.98 6.89
N LEU A 82 -10.82 -3.80 6.48
CA LEU A 82 -11.16 -3.54 5.08
C LEU A 82 -9.93 -3.66 4.16
N ALA A 83 -8.78 -3.10 4.57
CA ALA A 83 -7.54 -3.17 3.80
C ALA A 83 -7.14 -4.63 3.54
N GLN A 84 -7.25 -5.50 4.55
CA GLN A 84 -6.91 -6.91 4.42
C GLN A 84 -7.73 -7.61 3.33
N THR A 85 -9.05 -7.33 3.26
CA THR A 85 -9.91 -7.92 2.21
C THR A 85 -9.47 -7.59 0.80
N LEU A 86 -8.81 -6.45 0.59
CA LEU A 86 -8.31 -6.03 -0.72
C LEU A 86 -6.88 -6.52 -0.99
N VAL A 87 -6.04 -6.61 0.05
CA VAL A 87 -4.69 -7.19 -0.05
C VAL A 87 -4.74 -8.68 -0.41
N ASP A 88 -5.75 -9.41 0.04
CA ASP A 88 -5.88 -10.85 -0.22
C ASP A 88 -6.37 -11.20 -1.63
N ARG A 89 -6.81 -10.18 -2.40
CA ARG A 89 -7.28 -10.35 -3.78
C ARG A 89 -6.14 -10.66 -4.73
N SER A 90 -6.51 -11.26 -5.86
CA SER A 90 -5.58 -11.67 -6.91
C SER A 90 -5.33 -10.58 -7.94
N GLU A 91 -6.24 -9.62 -8.17
CA GLU A 91 -5.95 -8.54 -9.11
C GLU A 91 -5.08 -7.42 -8.51
N LEU A 92 -4.12 -6.92 -9.30
CA LEU A 92 -3.11 -5.99 -8.80
C LEU A 92 -3.70 -4.71 -8.24
N ILE A 93 -4.73 -4.16 -8.90
CA ILE A 93 -5.30 -2.87 -8.50
C ILE A 93 -5.88 -2.89 -7.08
N SER A 94 -6.54 -3.98 -6.69
CA SER A 94 -7.09 -4.14 -5.33
C SER A 94 -5.98 -4.27 -4.30
N VAL A 95 -4.93 -5.05 -4.60
CA VAL A 95 -3.76 -5.16 -3.71
C VAL A 95 -3.11 -3.80 -3.50
N LEU A 96 -2.94 -3.00 -4.56
CA LEU A 96 -2.36 -1.64 -4.44
C LEU A 96 -3.21 -0.70 -3.59
N VAL A 97 -4.54 -0.80 -3.69
CA VAL A 97 -5.46 -0.03 -2.85
C VAL A 97 -5.40 -0.51 -1.40
N GLY A 98 -5.41 -1.82 -1.17
CA GLY A 98 -5.24 -2.43 0.14
C GLY A 98 -3.93 -2.01 0.81
N MET A 99 -2.80 -2.06 0.08
CA MET A 99 -1.50 -1.57 0.57
C MET A 99 -1.54 -0.07 0.94
N HIS A 100 -2.23 0.76 0.15
CA HIS A 100 -2.41 2.17 0.48
C HIS A 100 -3.19 2.36 1.79
N MET A 101 -4.30 1.63 1.95
CA MET A 101 -5.09 1.64 3.19
C MET A 101 -4.29 1.15 4.39
N THR A 102 -3.53 0.06 4.23
CA THR A 102 -2.61 -0.44 5.25
C THR A 102 -1.59 0.62 5.65
N ARG A 103 -1.03 1.36 4.69
CA ARG A 103 -0.10 2.47 4.99
C ARG A 103 -0.76 3.55 5.84
N LEU A 104 -2.03 3.88 5.58
CA LEU A 104 -2.79 4.84 6.40
C LEU A 104 -2.92 4.35 7.84
N VAL A 105 -3.24 3.07 8.05
CA VAL A 105 -3.29 2.46 9.40
C VAL A 105 -1.92 2.58 10.09
N VAL A 106 -0.84 2.16 9.42
CA VAL A 106 0.53 2.24 9.94
C VAL A 106 0.89 3.67 10.32
N THR A 107 0.56 4.66 9.49
CA THR A 107 0.81 6.07 9.83
C THR A 107 -0.08 6.57 10.97
N GLY A 108 -1.33 6.10 11.04
CA GLY A 108 -2.31 6.51 12.04
C GLY A 108 -1.99 5.97 13.44
N ILE A 109 -1.62 4.68 13.56
CA ILE A 109 -1.24 4.10 14.85
C ILE A 109 -0.01 4.79 15.45
N ARG A 110 0.88 5.33 14.60
CA ARG A 110 2.04 6.13 15.03
C ARG A 110 1.63 7.45 15.69
N GLN A 111 0.39 7.90 15.56
CA GLN A 111 -0.10 9.11 16.21
C GLN A 111 -0.81 8.82 17.54
N LEU A 112 -1.10 7.56 17.85
CA LEU A 112 -1.75 7.16 19.11
C LEU A 112 -0.83 7.40 20.32
N THR A 113 -1.34 8.02 21.37
CA THR A 113 -0.57 8.25 22.60
C THR A 113 -0.39 6.97 23.40
N ASN A 114 -1.46 6.18 23.53
CA ASN A 114 -1.50 4.92 24.26
C ASN A 114 -1.97 3.78 23.32
N PRO A 115 -1.10 3.32 22.41
CA PRO A 115 -1.45 2.27 21.46
C PRO A 115 -1.59 0.91 22.15
N ASP A 116 -2.57 0.10 21.75
CA ASP A 116 -2.69 -1.28 22.21
C ASP A 116 -1.48 -2.12 21.77
N ALA A 117 -1.03 -3.03 22.64
CA ALA A 117 0.15 -3.87 22.35
C ALA A 117 -0.05 -4.79 21.13
N SER A 118 -1.29 -5.13 20.77
CA SER A 118 -1.64 -5.95 19.61
C SER A 118 -1.22 -5.33 18.27
N TRP A 119 -1.01 -4.00 18.22
CA TRP A 119 -0.48 -3.33 17.04
C TRP A 119 0.98 -3.70 16.77
N LEU A 120 1.77 -3.98 17.81
CA LEU A 120 3.14 -4.48 17.63
C LEU A 120 3.12 -5.86 16.99
N ASP A 121 2.28 -6.76 17.50
CA ASP A 121 2.17 -8.13 16.97
C ASP A 121 1.74 -8.10 15.49
N TRP A 122 0.82 -7.21 15.14
CA TRP A 122 0.42 -7.01 13.75
C TRP A 122 1.56 -6.46 12.88
N LEU A 123 2.29 -5.45 13.33
CA LEU A 123 3.42 -4.89 12.57
C LEU A 123 4.54 -5.90 12.37
N GLU A 124 4.79 -6.78 13.34
CA GLU A 124 5.78 -7.85 13.22
C GLU A 124 5.38 -8.92 12.19
N GLY A 125 4.07 -9.19 12.08
CA GLY A 125 3.51 -10.11 11.08
C GLY A 125 3.16 -9.46 9.73
N LEU A 126 3.38 -8.16 9.55
CA LEU A 126 2.98 -7.45 8.34
C LEU A 126 3.97 -7.73 7.20
N ASP A 127 3.62 -8.67 6.34
CA ASP A 127 4.29 -8.92 5.06
C ASP A 127 3.26 -9.02 3.95
N VAL A 128 3.26 -8.04 3.04
CA VAL A 128 2.35 -8.00 1.88
C VAL A 128 3.06 -8.32 0.56
N ALA A 129 4.35 -8.65 0.60
CA ALA A 129 5.10 -9.05 -0.59
C ALA A 129 4.52 -10.31 -1.26
N PRO A 130 4.11 -11.37 -0.51
CA PRO A 130 3.48 -12.55 -1.12
C PRO A 130 2.16 -12.24 -1.83
N ASN A 131 1.38 -11.30 -1.31
CA ASN A 131 0.14 -10.85 -1.93
C ASN A 131 0.43 -10.09 -3.24
N LEU A 132 1.41 -9.19 -3.23
CA LEU A 132 1.83 -8.47 -4.44
C LEU A 132 2.40 -9.42 -5.50
N GLU A 133 3.26 -10.38 -5.10
CA GLU A 133 3.77 -11.44 -5.98
C GLU A 133 2.62 -12.20 -6.63
N ARG A 134 1.67 -12.69 -5.83
CA ARG A 134 0.50 -13.43 -6.32
C ARG A 134 -0.29 -12.60 -7.32
N SER A 135 -0.45 -11.30 -7.06
CA SER A 135 -1.18 -10.43 -7.97
C SER A 135 -0.47 -10.24 -9.31
N PHE A 136 0.86 -10.11 -9.31
CA PHE A 136 1.63 -10.09 -10.55
C PHE A 136 1.52 -11.41 -11.31
N VAL A 137 1.52 -12.56 -10.63
CA VAL A 137 1.30 -13.86 -11.29
C VAL A 137 -0.11 -13.94 -11.91
N SER A 138 -1.12 -13.42 -11.22
CA SER A 138 -2.50 -13.36 -11.74
C SER A 138 -2.58 -12.50 -13.01
N GLU A 139 -2.02 -11.29 -12.98
CA GLU A 139 -1.94 -10.41 -14.16
C GLU A 139 -1.17 -11.09 -15.30
N ALA A 140 -0.07 -11.79 -15.00
CA ALA A 140 0.68 -12.54 -16.01
C ALA A 140 -0.18 -13.62 -16.69
N TYR A 141 -1.03 -14.31 -15.93
CA TYR A 141 -1.99 -15.28 -16.46
C TYR A 141 -3.02 -14.59 -17.37
N LEU A 142 -3.59 -13.46 -16.94
CA LEU A 142 -4.55 -12.70 -17.74
C LEU A 142 -3.94 -12.24 -19.07
N PHE A 143 -2.71 -11.74 -19.06
CA PHE A 143 -2.00 -11.38 -20.28
C PHE A 143 -1.71 -12.60 -21.18
N ALA A 144 -1.34 -13.75 -20.61
CA ALA A 144 -1.03 -14.94 -21.41
C ALA A 144 -2.27 -15.56 -22.10
N PHE A 145 -3.43 -15.56 -21.44
CA PHE A 145 -4.59 -16.36 -21.87
C PHE A 145 -5.87 -15.56 -22.15
N ARG A 146 -5.91 -14.30 -21.74
CA ARG A 146 -7.09 -13.43 -21.79
C ARG A 146 -6.69 -12.01 -22.20
N CYS A 147 -5.87 -11.84 -23.24
CA CYS A 147 -5.36 -10.54 -23.65
C CYS A 147 -6.45 -9.44 -23.67
N PRO A 148 -6.20 -8.23 -23.11
CA PRO A 148 -7.23 -7.21 -22.93
C PRO A 148 -7.95 -6.87 -24.26
N PRO A 149 -9.28 -6.72 -24.24
CA PRO A 149 -10.01 -6.32 -25.43
C PRO A 149 -9.73 -4.84 -25.70
N PHE A 150 -8.89 -4.56 -26.69
CA PHE A 150 -8.77 -3.20 -27.22
C PHE A 150 -10.09 -2.78 -27.89
N PRO A 151 -10.39 -1.46 -27.92
CA PRO A 151 -11.55 -0.91 -28.61
C PRO A 151 -11.69 -1.50 -30.01
N GLU A 152 -12.92 -1.74 -30.46
CA GLU A 152 -13.23 -2.48 -31.70
C GLU A 152 -12.61 -1.84 -32.96
N GLU A 153 -12.31 -0.54 -32.89
CA GLU A 153 -11.65 0.25 -33.93
C GLU A 153 -10.16 -0.17 -34.13
N GLU A 154 -9.49 -0.66 -33.10
CA GLU A 154 -8.11 -1.18 -33.17
C GLU A 154 -8.03 -2.66 -33.59
N ARG A 155 -9.15 -3.41 -33.51
CA ARG A 155 -9.19 -4.83 -33.95
C ARG A 155 -9.10 -5.01 -35.46
N LYS A 156 -9.48 -4.00 -36.24
CA LYS A 156 -9.60 -4.10 -37.71
C LYS A 156 -8.31 -3.77 -38.46
N SER A 157 -7.30 -3.24 -37.79
CA SER A 157 -6.03 -2.91 -38.41
C SER A 157 -4.90 -3.35 -37.48
N PHE A 158 -3.96 -4.18 -37.98
CA PHE A 158 -2.75 -4.67 -37.28
C PHE A 158 -2.82 -6.04 -36.54
N PHE A 159 -3.14 -7.10 -37.29
CA PHE A 159 -2.60 -8.49 -37.18
C PHE A 159 -2.55 -9.20 -35.80
N ASP A 160 -3.39 -10.23 -35.65
CA ASP A 160 -3.48 -11.24 -34.55
C ASP A 160 -2.12 -11.78 -34.01
N PRO A 161 -1.07 -12.04 -34.82
CA PRO A 161 0.25 -12.43 -34.31
C PRO A 161 0.99 -11.37 -33.47
N TRP A 162 0.83 -10.09 -33.82
CA TRP A 162 1.49 -9.00 -33.11
C TRP A 162 0.83 -8.76 -31.75
N GLN A 163 -0.50 -8.84 -31.70
CA GLN A 163 -1.25 -8.81 -30.45
C GLN A 163 -0.82 -9.98 -29.56
N LYS A 164 -0.83 -11.22 -30.04
CA LYS A 164 -0.34 -12.40 -29.29
C LYS A 164 1.08 -12.22 -28.74
N SER A 165 1.98 -11.65 -29.54
CA SER A 165 3.34 -11.32 -29.10
C SER A 165 3.34 -10.31 -27.95
N ARG A 166 2.55 -9.24 -28.03
CA ARG A 166 2.40 -8.25 -26.95
C ARG A 166 1.85 -8.84 -25.66
N CYS A 167 0.83 -9.70 -25.74
CA CYS A 167 0.26 -10.29 -24.54
C CYS A 167 1.25 -11.26 -23.87
N ALA A 168 1.99 -12.06 -24.66
CA ALA A 168 3.06 -12.91 -24.13
C ALA A 168 4.19 -12.10 -23.46
N GLN A 169 4.55 -10.96 -24.05
CA GLN A 169 5.52 -10.02 -23.49
C GLN A 169 5.06 -9.39 -22.17
N GLY A 170 3.80 -8.94 -22.10
CA GLY A 170 3.18 -8.44 -20.86
C GLY A 170 3.21 -9.50 -19.77
N SER A 171 2.86 -10.75 -20.08
CA SER A 171 2.93 -11.87 -19.14
C SER A 171 4.34 -12.06 -18.56
N GLN A 172 5.38 -12.07 -19.40
CA GLN A 172 6.76 -12.19 -18.96
C GLN A 172 7.21 -11.02 -18.06
N LEU A 173 6.75 -9.81 -18.37
CA LEU A 173 7.03 -8.62 -17.56
C LEU A 173 6.47 -8.78 -16.14
N PHE A 174 5.20 -9.15 -16.02
CA PHE A 174 4.56 -9.38 -14.72
C PHE A 174 5.26 -10.49 -13.92
N LEU A 175 5.66 -11.60 -14.55
CA LEU A 175 6.42 -12.67 -13.88
C LEU A 175 7.80 -12.19 -13.38
N ALA A 176 8.46 -11.29 -14.11
CA ALA A 176 9.72 -10.70 -13.65
C ALA A 176 9.50 -9.83 -12.39
N PHE A 177 8.43 -9.03 -12.36
CA PHE A 177 8.08 -8.23 -11.18
C PHE A 177 7.61 -9.09 -10.00
N ALA A 178 6.92 -10.21 -10.24
CA ALA A 178 6.58 -11.19 -9.21
C ALA A 178 7.86 -11.72 -8.52
N ARG A 179 8.86 -12.10 -9.31
CA ARG A 179 10.16 -12.53 -8.79
C ARG A 179 10.84 -11.46 -7.94
N ILE A 180 10.80 -10.20 -8.38
CA ILE A 180 11.41 -9.08 -7.63
C ILE A 180 10.67 -8.83 -6.31
N ALA A 181 9.34 -8.83 -6.32
CA ALA A 181 8.53 -8.67 -5.11
C ALA A 181 8.88 -9.75 -4.07
N ARG A 182 9.05 -10.99 -4.52
CA ARG A 182 9.46 -12.13 -3.68
C ARG A 182 10.87 -12.01 -3.12
N GLU A 183 11.84 -11.71 -3.97
CA GLU A 183 13.26 -11.86 -3.64
C GLU A 183 13.88 -10.59 -3.03
N LYS A 184 13.31 -9.42 -3.34
CA LYS A 184 13.95 -8.13 -3.05
C LYS A 184 12.96 -7.03 -2.58
N PRO A 185 12.18 -7.26 -1.51
CA PRO A 185 11.12 -6.34 -1.05
C PRO A 185 11.62 -4.99 -0.47
N CYS A 186 12.93 -4.84 -0.23
CA CYS A 186 13.54 -3.67 0.43
C CYS A 186 14.75 -3.09 -0.31
N LEU A 187 14.77 -3.15 -1.65
CA LEU A 187 15.85 -2.52 -2.44
C LEU A 187 15.88 -1.01 -2.27
N GLY A 188 17.04 -0.47 -1.91
CA GLY A 188 17.31 0.97 -1.97
C GLY A 188 18.12 1.34 -3.22
N GLY A 189 17.95 2.57 -3.71
CA GLY A 189 18.84 3.21 -4.70
C GLY A 189 19.09 2.44 -6.00
N SER A 190 20.32 2.53 -6.51
CA SER A 190 20.73 2.08 -7.86
C SER A 190 20.61 0.58 -8.13
N GLN A 191 20.23 -0.25 -7.14
CA GLN A 191 19.89 -1.66 -7.34
C GLN A 191 18.41 -1.88 -7.71
N ALA A 192 17.53 -0.91 -7.41
CA ALA A 192 16.21 -0.82 -8.03
C ALA A 192 16.31 -0.22 -9.46
N GLU A 193 17.37 0.55 -9.72
CA GLU A 193 17.72 1.08 -11.05
C GLU A 193 18.57 0.11 -11.88
N GLU A 194 19.14 -0.93 -11.27
CA GLU A 194 19.85 -1.98 -12.00
C GLU A 194 18.83 -2.52 -12.98
N PRO A 195 19.02 -2.28 -14.29
CA PRO A 195 17.86 -2.13 -15.12
C PRO A 195 17.14 -3.47 -15.12
N LEU A 196 15.89 -3.45 -14.67
CA LEU A 196 14.82 -3.92 -15.54
C LEU A 196 14.96 -3.13 -16.85
N ARG A 197 16.04 -3.39 -17.60
CA ARG A 197 16.19 -3.18 -19.03
C ARG A 197 15.13 -4.12 -19.51
N ALA A 198 13.93 -3.57 -19.55
CA ALA A 198 12.95 -3.88 -20.55
C ALA A 198 13.74 -4.36 -21.77
N PRO A 199 13.80 -5.68 -22.05
CA PRO A 199 14.57 -6.17 -23.19
C PRO A 199 14.22 -5.31 -24.41
N GLY A 200 15.22 -4.98 -25.24
CA GLY A 200 15.19 -3.87 -26.21
C GLY A 200 14.02 -3.82 -27.21
N TRP A 201 13.10 -4.79 -27.18
CA TRP A 201 11.82 -4.78 -27.86
C TRP A 201 10.70 -4.00 -27.14
N MET A 202 10.94 -3.50 -25.92
CA MET A 202 10.03 -2.63 -25.17
C MET A 202 10.10 -1.14 -25.57
N GLU A 203 10.56 -0.80 -26.77
CA GLU A 203 10.37 0.54 -27.38
C GLU A 203 8.93 0.76 -27.89
N ASN A 204 8.03 -0.17 -27.59
CA ASN A 204 6.62 -0.11 -27.96
C ASN A 204 5.83 0.76 -26.96
N PRO A 205 4.88 1.62 -27.37
CA PRO A 205 4.22 2.60 -26.50
C PRO A 205 3.58 2.04 -25.21
N GLU A 206 3.23 0.75 -25.17
CA GLU A 206 2.58 0.06 -24.05
C GLU A 206 3.50 -0.25 -22.87
N SER A 207 4.78 -0.56 -23.10
CA SER A 207 5.76 -0.68 -22.01
C SER A 207 5.88 0.64 -21.24
N THR A 208 5.73 1.77 -21.95
CA THR A 208 5.69 3.13 -21.39
C THR A 208 4.50 3.34 -20.45
N TRP A 209 3.38 2.63 -20.65
CA TRP A 209 2.18 2.74 -19.78
C TRP A 209 2.23 1.79 -18.58
N PHE A 210 2.69 0.54 -18.76
CA PHE A 210 2.68 -0.47 -17.69
C PHE A 210 3.89 -0.40 -16.77
N VAL A 211 5.11 -0.21 -17.29
CA VAL A 211 6.34 -0.25 -16.49
C VAL A 211 6.37 0.79 -15.36
N PRO A 212 5.95 2.06 -15.56
CA PRO A 212 5.90 3.02 -14.47
C PRO A 212 4.95 2.60 -13.34
N ASN A 213 3.82 1.97 -13.67
CA ASN A 213 2.85 1.48 -12.70
C ASN A 213 3.39 0.28 -11.90
N LEU A 214 4.06 -0.67 -12.57
CA LEU A 214 4.68 -1.83 -11.90
C LEU A 214 5.86 -1.41 -11.00
N ARG A 215 6.67 -0.45 -11.44
CA ARG A 215 7.70 0.14 -10.57
C ARG A 215 7.08 0.85 -9.37
N SER A 216 6.01 1.62 -9.58
CA SER A 216 5.28 2.28 -8.50
C SER A 216 4.75 1.26 -7.47
N ALA A 217 4.28 0.09 -7.91
CA ALA A 217 3.83 -0.99 -7.02
C ALA A 217 4.95 -1.46 -6.07
N LEU A 218 6.15 -1.73 -6.61
CA LEU A 218 7.32 -2.10 -5.80
C LEU A 218 7.76 -0.97 -4.86
N THR A 219 7.77 0.28 -5.33
CA THR A 219 8.08 1.45 -4.48
C THR A 219 7.06 1.60 -3.34
N ARG A 220 5.77 1.32 -3.59
CA ARG A 220 4.73 1.34 -2.55
C ARG A 220 4.95 0.23 -1.52
N LEU A 221 5.36 -0.96 -1.94
CA LEU A 221 5.73 -2.08 -1.05
C LEU A 221 6.88 -1.68 -0.13
N GLN A 222 7.95 -1.12 -0.70
CA GLN A 222 9.11 -0.64 0.05
C GLN A 222 8.71 0.44 1.06
N ALA A 223 7.96 1.45 0.62
CA ALA A 223 7.51 2.52 1.48
C ALA A 223 6.64 2.00 2.64
N LEU A 224 5.77 1.02 2.39
CA LEU A 224 4.97 0.39 3.43
C LEU A 224 5.85 -0.32 4.47
N HIS A 225 6.82 -1.12 4.04
CA HIS A 225 7.74 -1.80 4.96
C HIS A 225 8.54 -0.80 5.81
N VAL A 226 9.07 0.26 5.19
CA VAL A 226 9.80 1.32 5.91
C VAL A 226 8.90 1.99 6.96
N HIS A 227 7.68 2.37 6.59
CA HIS A 227 6.73 2.97 7.52
C HIS A 227 6.31 2.01 8.64
N ALA A 228 6.15 0.72 8.35
CA ALA A 228 5.78 -0.29 9.34
C ALA A 228 6.90 -0.45 10.38
N SER A 229 8.14 -0.60 9.93
CA SER A 229 9.30 -0.73 10.81
C SER A 229 9.55 0.53 11.65
N LEU A 230 9.46 1.72 11.04
CA LEU A 230 9.54 2.98 11.78
C LEU A 230 8.45 3.07 12.86
N THR A 231 7.22 2.74 12.49
CA THR A 231 6.08 2.80 13.41
C THR A 231 6.26 1.81 14.56
N ARG A 232 6.76 0.59 14.29
CA ARG A 232 7.07 -0.40 15.32
C ARG A 232 8.04 0.17 16.36
N GLU A 233 9.14 0.79 15.93
CA GLU A 233 10.11 1.39 16.86
C GLU A 233 9.49 2.50 17.72
N VAL A 234 8.63 3.34 17.12
CA VAL A 234 7.88 4.37 17.87
C VAL A 234 6.96 3.74 18.91
N LEU A 235 6.22 2.68 18.57
CA LEU A 235 5.33 1.99 19.51
C LEU A 235 6.12 1.31 20.63
N LEU A 236 7.26 0.67 20.32
CA LEU A 236 8.16 0.07 21.33
C LEU A 236 8.66 1.11 22.33
N ALA A 237 9.00 2.31 21.85
CA ALA A 237 9.41 3.43 22.71
C ALA A 237 8.27 3.91 23.62
N ARG A 238 7.06 4.11 23.07
CA ARG A 238 5.89 4.55 23.84
C ARG A 238 5.44 3.53 24.88
N LEU A 239 5.51 2.25 24.56
CA LEU A 239 5.17 1.16 25.47
C LEU A 239 6.26 0.86 26.50
N GLY A 240 7.36 1.63 26.51
CA GLY A 240 8.48 1.44 27.44
C GLY A 240 9.27 0.14 27.22
N ARG A 241 9.05 -0.55 26.09
CA ARG A 241 9.67 -1.86 25.77
C ARG A 241 11.06 -1.72 25.15
N LYS A 242 11.41 -0.53 24.67
CA LYS A 242 12.73 -0.21 24.13
C LYS A 242 12.97 1.28 24.40
N ARG A 243 14.09 1.65 25.04
CA ARG A 243 14.56 3.04 24.99
C ARG A 243 15.47 3.15 23.76
N PRO A 244 15.07 3.84 22.69
CA PRO A 244 16.02 4.18 21.67
C PRO A 244 17.01 5.17 22.28
N ALA A 245 18.29 4.84 22.35
CA ALA A 245 19.30 5.89 22.53
C ALA A 245 19.30 6.75 21.24
N ALA A 246 19.53 8.06 21.34
CA ALA A 246 19.74 8.89 20.16
C ALA A 246 20.88 8.27 19.31
N GLY A 247 20.67 8.12 18.00
CA GLY A 247 21.61 7.44 17.11
C GLY A 247 20.94 6.64 15.98
N THR A 248 21.73 5.78 15.32
CA THR A 248 21.26 4.93 14.23
C THR A 248 20.74 3.60 14.76
N ILE A 249 19.46 3.32 14.52
CA ILE A 249 18.82 2.03 14.80
C ILE A 249 18.83 1.23 13.51
N THR A 250 19.28 -0.02 13.57
CA THR A 250 19.11 -0.96 12.46
C THR A 250 17.83 -1.76 12.67
N PHE A 251 17.09 -1.99 11.60
CA PHE A 251 15.94 -2.89 11.66
C PHE A 251 16.41 -4.31 12.00
N ASP A 252 15.91 -4.84 13.10
CA ASP A 252 16.32 -6.12 13.67
C ASP A 252 15.55 -7.31 13.07
N ARG A 253 14.34 -7.06 12.56
CA ARG A 253 13.39 -8.05 12.03
C ARG A 253 12.66 -7.54 10.78
N GLY A 254 11.98 -8.46 10.10
CA GLY A 254 11.15 -8.17 8.92
C GLY A 254 11.93 -8.16 7.59
N PRO A 255 11.23 -7.89 6.46
CA PRO A 255 11.82 -7.95 5.12
C PRO A 255 12.91 -6.90 4.89
N CYS A 256 12.93 -5.84 5.69
CA CYS A 256 13.92 -4.75 5.65
C CYS A 256 15.00 -4.91 6.73
N ARG A 257 15.28 -6.13 7.21
CA ARG A 257 16.32 -6.36 8.23
C ARG A 257 17.70 -5.83 7.79
N GLY A 258 18.44 -5.23 8.73
CA GLY A 258 19.81 -4.73 8.52
C GLY A 258 19.91 -3.30 7.97
N LEU A 259 18.77 -2.72 7.59
CA LEU A 259 18.69 -1.37 7.05
C LEU A 259 18.69 -0.30 8.16
N PRO A 260 19.43 0.83 7.99
CA PRO A 260 19.62 1.83 9.04
C PRO A 260 18.57 2.96 9.07
N LEU A 261 18.13 3.34 10.27
CA LEU A 261 17.23 4.45 10.57
C LEU A 261 17.91 5.39 11.59
N GLU A 262 18.14 6.65 11.23
CA GLU A 262 18.56 7.69 12.18
C GLU A 262 17.41 8.14 13.07
N VAL A 263 17.68 8.26 14.36
CA VAL A 263 16.74 8.70 15.38
C VAL A 263 17.34 9.84 16.17
N THR A 264 16.64 10.96 16.22
CA THR A 264 17.06 12.13 17.00
C THR A 264 16.04 12.40 18.09
N GLN A 265 16.51 12.60 19.32
CA GLN A 265 15.66 12.99 20.45
C GLN A 265 15.99 14.43 20.85
N ALA A 266 14.97 15.29 20.92
CA ALA A 266 15.07 16.65 21.43
C ALA A 266 14.07 16.83 22.59
N GLY A 267 14.55 16.72 23.83
CA GLY A 267 13.69 16.76 25.03
C GLY A 267 12.74 15.56 25.07
N SER A 268 11.43 15.82 25.19
CA SER A 268 10.37 14.81 25.09
C SER A 268 9.95 14.50 23.63
N SER A 269 10.47 15.25 22.66
CA SER A 269 10.16 15.08 21.24
C SER A 269 11.16 14.16 20.55
N TRP A 270 10.67 13.39 19.58
CA TRP A 270 11.46 12.46 18.79
C TRP A 270 11.26 12.71 17.30
N SER A 271 12.36 12.74 16.55
CA SER A 271 12.39 12.79 15.08
C SER A 271 13.21 11.61 14.54
N TRP A 272 12.96 11.26 13.29
CA TRP A 272 13.48 10.05 12.67
C TRP A 272 13.76 10.33 11.20
N ARG A 273 14.88 9.83 10.67
CA ARG A 273 15.29 9.98 9.28
C ARG A 273 15.80 8.63 8.77
N TRP A 274 15.34 8.24 7.59
CA TRP A 274 15.91 7.11 6.87
C TRP A 274 17.28 7.50 6.29
N THR A 275 18.32 6.69 6.53
CA THR A 275 19.68 6.98 6.02
C THR A 275 20.12 6.11 4.85
N GLY A 276 19.30 5.13 4.45
CA GLY A 276 19.41 4.60 3.10
C GLY A 276 19.00 5.66 2.08
N LYS A 277 19.30 5.45 0.79
CA LYS A 277 18.66 6.26 -0.26
C LYS A 277 17.15 6.06 -0.13
N GLU A 278 16.42 7.12 0.20
CA GLU A 278 14.96 7.15 0.06
C GLU A 278 14.67 6.84 -1.42
N PRO A 279 13.73 5.93 -1.75
CA PRO A 279 13.31 5.82 -3.14
C PRO A 279 12.70 7.18 -3.51
N GLU A 280 13.42 7.94 -4.32
CA GLU A 280 12.89 9.18 -4.88
C GLU A 280 11.58 8.82 -5.58
N LEU A 281 10.46 9.26 -5.01
CA LEU A 281 9.22 9.31 -5.76
C LEU A 281 9.54 10.23 -6.95
N PRO A 282 9.37 9.77 -8.21
CA PRO A 282 9.64 10.63 -9.36
C PRO A 282 8.89 11.95 -9.17
N GLU A 283 9.56 13.10 -9.34
CA GLU A 283 8.99 14.43 -9.08
C GLU A 283 7.62 14.66 -9.73
N ALA A 284 7.30 13.93 -10.80
CA ALA A 284 5.99 13.87 -11.45
C ALA A 284 4.81 13.46 -10.52
N TRP A 285 5.07 12.92 -9.32
CA TRP A 285 4.05 12.49 -8.36
C TRP A 285 3.93 13.38 -7.11
N LEU A 286 4.78 14.40 -6.97
CA LEU A 286 4.70 15.40 -5.90
C LEU A 286 3.37 16.20 -5.86
N PRO A 287 2.64 16.44 -6.98
CA PRO A 287 1.36 17.17 -6.91
C PRO A 287 0.28 16.44 -6.09
N LEU A 288 0.33 15.11 -5.99
CA LEU A 288 -0.60 14.30 -5.18
C LEU A 288 -0.24 14.30 -3.68
N ALA A 289 1.02 14.56 -3.34
CA ALA A 289 1.46 14.78 -1.96
C ALA A 289 1.19 16.22 -1.49
N ALA A 290 1.14 17.20 -2.42
CA ALA A 290 0.81 18.59 -2.12
C ALA A 290 -0.68 18.81 -1.76
N THR A 291 -1.58 17.93 -2.19
CA THR A 291 -2.99 17.92 -1.77
C THR A 291 -3.24 17.34 -0.36
N LEU A 292 -2.18 17.00 0.38
CA LEU A 292 -2.25 16.51 1.77
C LEU A 292 -1.44 17.38 2.75
N ARG A 293 -1.20 18.65 2.42
CA ARG A 293 -0.79 19.68 3.39
C ARG A 293 -1.98 20.56 3.77
#